data_AF-A0A559JGS7-F1
#
_entry.id   AF-A0A559JGS7-F1
#
_cell.length_a   1.000
_cell.length_b   1.000
_cell.length_c   1.000
_cell.angle_alpha   90.00
_cell.angle_beta   90.00
_cell.angle_gamma   90.00
#
_symmetry.space_group_name_H-M   'P 1'
#
loop_
_entity.id
_entity.type
_entity.pdbx_description
1 polymer ?
#
loop_
_entity_poly.entity_id
_entity_poly.type
_entity_poly.pdbx_seq_one_letter_code
_entity_poly.pdbx_strand_id
1 'polypeptide(L)'
;MDYLKSQFHDFLNEEGEVRIAGYTFYRDVILRDLEGDGYQEAFNEWLQQRQEENLSCADEILSCYDNNGRFRKLQEIHRRGAIIPFVGAGLSMPSGYSSWTAFLYRILSETRISKADFDTLITKGAYEEAAQMLFDDLPSGSFLEQIENEFGTQRDIAGPVQRLPYLFKNTVITTNFDGIISKSYLNATLEFDKELLGADAQYLSRELGENKRVLVKLHGEADSSRNRIFTKSEYEHHYSNQSVLENVIEVISNRTLLFIGCSLSVDRTIQALTNIVQRKGSENVPRHYAFLQLQDEDERLTRRDILAAANIYPIWYKDDHNKCIEALLEKLAEGIN
;
A
#
# COMPACT_ATOMS: atom_id res chain seq x y z
N MET A 1 6.91 1.85 18.04
CA MET A 1 8.16 1.28 18.61
C MET A 1 8.08 -0.23 18.80
N ASP A 2 6.92 -0.79 19.17
CA ASP A 2 6.81 -2.23 19.44
C ASP A 2 7.08 -3.13 18.22
N TYR A 3 6.76 -2.66 17.01
CA TYR A 3 7.18 -3.31 15.76
C TYR A 3 8.70 -3.52 15.64
N LEU A 4 9.49 -2.47 15.91
CA LEU A 4 10.95 -2.54 15.80
C LEU A 4 11.54 -3.45 16.88
N LYS A 5 10.90 -3.52 18.05
CA LYS A 5 11.26 -4.50 19.09
C LYS A 5 11.01 -5.93 18.62
N SER A 6 9.87 -6.21 17.97
CA SER A 6 9.59 -7.53 17.40
C SER A 6 10.65 -7.93 16.38
N GLN A 7 11.04 -7.02 15.48
CA GLN A 7 12.12 -7.30 14.52
C GLN A 7 13.48 -7.48 15.15
N PHE A 8 13.75 -6.76 16.24
CA PHE A 8 14.97 -6.96 17.02
C PHE A 8 14.96 -8.33 17.70
N HIS A 9 13.81 -8.80 18.19
CA HIS A 9 13.67 -10.15 18.75
C HIS A 9 13.93 -11.21 17.68
N ASP A 10 13.38 -11.04 16.48
CA ASP A 10 13.65 -11.92 15.35
C ASP A 10 15.15 -11.94 15.02
N PHE A 11 15.78 -10.76 14.88
CA PHE A 11 17.22 -10.61 14.65
C PHE A 11 18.08 -11.32 15.71
N LEU A 12 17.78 -11.14 17.00
CA LEU A 12 18.50 -11.82 18.07
C LEU A 12 18.38 -13.35 17.99
N ASN A 13 17.25 -13.85 17.50
CA ASN A 13 16.95 -15.27 17.40
C ASN A 13 17.35 -15.91 16.06
N GLU A 14 17.81 -15.13 15.06
CA GLU A 14 18.27 -15.65 13.76
C GLU A 14 19.42 -16.66 13.91
N GLU A 15 20.28 -16.46 14.92
CA GLU A 15 21.37 -17.40 15.24
C GLU A 15 20.90 -18.65 16.01
N GLY A 16 19.59 -18.87 16.10
CA GLY A 16 18.96 -20.05 16.68
C GLY A 16 18.83 -20.02 18.20
N GLU A 17 18.22 -21.08 18.72
CA GLU A 17 17.86 -21.22 20.13
C GLU A 17 19.05 -21.65 21.01
N VAL A 18 19.02 -21.27 22.28
CA VAL A 18 20.02 -21.68 23.29
C VAL A 18 19.50 -22.91 24.04
N ARG A 19 20.30 -23.98 24.11
CA ARG A 19 19.93 -25.22 24.83
C ARG A 19 20.76 -25.42 26.09
N ILE A 20 20.10 -25.57 27.24
CA ILE A 20 20.75 -25.79 28.54
C ILE A 20 20.05 -26.94 29.26
N ALA A 21 20.80 -28.00 29.59
CA ALA A 21 20.30 -29.16 30.35
C ALA A 21 18.98 -29.78 29.80
N GLY A 22 18.78 -29.75 28.48
CA GLY A 22 17.57 -30.27 27.83
C GLY A 22 16.42 -29.27 27.67
N TYR A 23 16.57 -28.04 28.17
CA TYR A 23 15.61 -26.95 27.97
C TYR A 23 16.06 -26.01 26.85
N THR A 24 15.09 -25.41 26.16
CA THR A 24 15.29 -24.48 25.05
C THR A 24 14.91 -23.07 25.49
N PHE A 25 15.73 -22.09 25.13
CA PHE A 25 15.54 -20.69 25.43
C PHE A 25 15.72 -19.83 24.17
N TYR A 26 14.96 -18.75 24.10
CA TYR A 26 15.13 -17.71 23.08
C TYR A 26 16.11 -16.65 23.57
N ARG A 27 16.96 -16.17 22.66
CA ARG A 27 18.05 -15.24 22.98
C ARG A 27 17.53 -13.87 23.38
N ASP A 28 16.46 -13.41 22.73
CA ASP A 28 15.77 -12.16 23.09
C ASP A 28 15.23 -12.21 24.52
N VAL A 29 14.61 -13.34 24.90
CA VAL A 29 14.05 -13.55 26.25
C VAL A 29 15.16 -13.57 27.29
N ILE A 30 16.26 -14.28 27.01
CA ILE A 30 17.44 -14.30 27.90
C ILE A 30 17.97 -12.88 28.11
N LEU A 31 18.24 -12.15 27.02
CA LEU A 31 18.83 -10.82 27.10
C LEU A 31 17.87 -9.85 27.82
N ARG A 32 16.60 -9.84 27.43
CA ARG A 32 15.58 -8.96 28.01
C ARG A 32 15.34 -9.22 29.50
N ASP A 33 15.26 -10.49 29.90
CA ASP A 33 14.82 -10.86 31.25
C ASP A 33 16.00 -10.90 32.25
N LEU A 34 17.23 -11.20 31.78
CA LEU A 34 18.41 -11.28 32.66
C LEU A 34 19.26 -10.00 32.68
N GLU A 35 19.22 -9.19 31.62
CA GLU A 35 20.10 -8.03 31.45
C GLU A 35 19.37 -6.91 30.71
N GLY A 36 18.45 -6.25 31.42
CA GLY A 36 17.55 -5.25 30.82
C GLY A 36 18.25 -4.00 30.29
N ASP A 37 19.38 -3.60 30.90
CA ASP A 37 20.10 -2.39 30.49
C ASP A 37 20.82 -2.62 29.15
N GLY A 38 21.56 -3.72 29.00
CA GLY A 38 22.20 -4.06 27.72
C GLY A 38 21.21 -4.61 26.67
N TYR A 39 20.03 -5.12 27.04
CA TYR A 39 18.93 -5.26 26.06
C TYR A 39 18.61 -3.91 25.42
N GLN A 40 18.49 -2.85 26.24
CA GLN A 40 18.15 -1.51 25.76
C GLN A 40 19.31 -0.87 24.97
N GLU A 41 20.55 -1.09 25.40
CA GLU A 41 21.76 -0.66 24.67
C GLU A 41 21.83 -1.36 23.31
N ALA A 42 21.77 -2.69 23.28
CA ALA A 42 21.81 -3.48 22.04
C ALA A 42 20.65 -3.13 21.10
N PHE A 43 19.46 -2.88 21.63
CA PHE A 43 18.33 -2.43 20.82
C PHE A 43 18.59 -1.08 20.18
N ASN A 44 19.17 -0.13 20.91
CA ASN A 44 19.50 1.21 20.38
C ASN A 44 20.61 1.14 19.32
N GLU A 45 21.65 0.34 19.55
CA GLU A 45 22.72 0.10 18.57
C GLU A 45 22.15 -0.52 17.29
N TRP A 46 21.31 -1.54 17.42
CA TRP A 46 20.64 -2.17 16.30
C TRP A 46 19.74 -1.20 15.54
N LEU A 47 19.01 -0.33 16.23
CA LEU A 47 18.19 0.72 15.59
C LEU A 47 19.05 1.67 14.75
N GLN A 48 20.20 2.11 15.28
CA GLN A 48 21.11 2.98 14.56
C GLN A 48 21.67 2.28 13.32
N GLN A 49 22.17 1.06 13.47
CA GLN A 49 22.69 0.27 12.34
C GLN A 49 21.62 0.07 11.27
N ARG A 50 20.41 -0.33 11.66
CA ARG A 50 19.29 -0.52 10.74
C ARG A 50 18.94 0.77 10.00
N GLN A 51 18.97 1.90 10.68
CA GLN A 51 18.73 3.20 10.06
C GLN A 51 19.81 3.51 9.00
N GLU A 52 21.08 3.31 9.32
CA GLU A 52 22.20 3.51 8.39
C GLU A 52 22.08 2.60 7.15
N GLU A 53 21.74 1.32 7.35
CA GLU A 53 21.52 0.35 6.26
C GLU A 53 20.34 0.76 5.37
N ASN A 54 19.23 1.19 5.97
CA ASN A 54 18.06 1.69 5.23
C ASN A 54 18.38 2.94 4.42
N LEU A 55 19.13 3.89 4.99
CA LEU A 55 19.54 5.10 4.29
C LEU A 55 20.49 4.78 3.12
N SER A 56 21.45 3.86 3.31
CA SER A 56 22.32 3.39 2.25
C SER A 56 21.54 2.72 1.11
N CYS A 57 20.60 1.83 1.45
CA CYS A 57 19.73 1.18 0.46
C CYS A 57 18.88 2.21 -0.30
N ALA A 58 18.35 3.22 0.39
CA ALA A 58 17.63 4.30 -0.26
C ALA A 58 18.53 5.08 -1.21
N ASP A 59 19.76 5.43 -0.81
CA ASP A 59 20.69 6.17 -1.67
C ASP A 59 21.08 5.36 -2.93
N GLU A 60 21.22 4.04 -2.83
CA GLU A 60 21.40 3.14 -3.98
C GLU A 60 20.19 3.19 -4.93
N ILE A 61 18.97 3.07 -4.40
CA ILE A 61 17.73 3.21 -5.19
C ILE A 61 17.68 4.58 -5.87
N LEU A 62 18.02 5.66 -5.15
CA LEU A 62 17.95 7.02 -5.66
C LEU A 62 19.04 7.33 -6.69
N SER A 63 20.17 6.62 -6.67
CA SER A 63 21.22 6.72 -7.69
C SER A 63 20.78 6.19 -9.06
N CYS A 64 19.72 5.38 -9.09
CA CYS A 64 19.22 4.77 -10.32
C CYS A 64 18.27 5.71 -11.08
N TYR A 65 18.35 5.66 -12.42
CA TYR A 65 17.47 6.39 -13.33
C TYR A 65 17.35 7.89 -12.99
N ASP A 66 16.11 8.40 -12.91
CA ASP A 66 15.76 9.78 -12.55
C ASP A 66 15.16 9.84 -11.13
N ASN A 67 15.47 8.84 -10.29
CA ASN A 67 14.86 8.70 -8.97
C ASN A 67 15.24 9.87 -8.03
N ASN A 68 16.52 10.25 -7.99
CA ASN A 68 17.01 11.32 -7.11
C ASN A 68 16.26 12.65 -7.30
N GLY A 69 16.12 13.10 -8.56
CA GLY A 69 15.43 14.35 -8.88
C GLY A 69 13.97 14.34 -8.43
N ARG A 70 13.27 13.21 -8.67
CA ARG A 70 11.88 13.00 -8.25
C ARG A 70 11.74 12.96 -6.74
N PHE A 71 12.61 12.22 -6.07
CA PHE A 71 12.58 12.05 -4.62
C PHE A 71 12.87 13.34 -3.87
N ARG A 72 13.81 14.17 -4.33
CA ARG A 72 14.03 15.51 -3.74
C ARG A 72 12.78 16.37 -3.77
N LYS A 73 12.02 16.32 -4.88
CA LYS A 73 10.74 17.05 -4.98
C LYS A 73 9.66 16.44 -4.11
N LEU A 74 9.61 15.12 -4.01
CA LEU A 74 8.74 14.44 -3.05
C LEU A 74 9.05 14.89 -1.61
N GLN A 75 10.31 14.89 -1.18
CA GLN A 75 10.73 15.37 0.15
C GLN A 75 10.34 16.83 0.40
N GLU A 76 10.50 17.72 -0.59
CA GLU A 76 10.08 19.13 -0.48
C GLU A 76 8.57 19.26 -0.24
N ILE A 77 7.75 18.44 -0.88
CA ILE A 77 6.29 18.42 -0.71
C ILE A 77 5.91 17.78 0.63
N HIS A 78 6.60 16.73 1.03
CA HIS A 78 6.39 16.02 2.29
C HIS A 78 6.62 16.94 3.50
N ARG A 79 7.71 17.72 3.48
CA ARG A 79 8.03 18.74 4.51
C ARG A 79 6.93 19.78 4.70
N ARG A 80 6.07 20.00 3.70
CA ARG A 80 4.93 20.93 3.76
C ARG A 80 3.63 20.26 4.25
N GLY A 81 3.66 18.96 4.55
CA GLY A 81 2.47 18.18 4.91
C GLY A 81 1.47 18.04 3.75
N ALA A 82 1.93 18.17 2.51
CA ALA A 82 1.07 18.25 1.32
C ALA A 82 0.99 16.93 0.51
N ILE A 83 1.43 15.82 1.11
CA ILE A 83 1.34 14.48 0.52
C ILE A 83 0.19 13.71 1.16
N ILE A 84 -0.58 13.01 0.33
CA ILE A 84 -1.51 11.98 0.78
C ILE A 84 -0.99 10.61 0.29
N PRO A 85 -0.67 9.66 1.19
CA PRO A 85 -0.33 8.30 0.79
C PRO A 85 -1.55 7.60 0.19
N PHE A 86 -1.36 6.98 -0.97
CA PHE A 86 -2.28 6.07 -1.60
C PHE A 86 -1.70 4.66 -1.47
N VAL A 87 -2.34 3.81 -0.69
CA VAL A 87 -1.82 2.51 -0.26
C VAL A 87 -2.54 1.38 -0.97
N GLY A 88 -1.79 0.52 -1.67
CA GLY A 88 -2.29 -0.69 -2.30
C GLY A 88 -1.99 -1.95 -1.49
N ALA A 89 -2.40 -3.11 -2.03
CA ALA A 89 -2.32 -4.39 -1.34
C ALA A 89 -0.89 -4.80 -0.96
N GLY A 90 0.13 -4.27 -1.64
CA GLY A 90 1.53 -4.58 -1.36
C GLY A 90 1.97 -4.28 0.07
N LEU A 91 1.36 -3.27 0.72
CA LEU A 91 1.62 -2.97 2.12
C LEU A 91 0.86 -3.86 3.11
N SER A 92 -0.17 -4.59 2.66
CA SER A 92 -0.91 -5.56 3.48
C SER A 92 -0.37 -6.99 3.33
N MET A 93 0.41 -7.28 2.28
CA MET A 93 0.95 -8.63 2.03
C MET A 93 1.82 -9.21 3.16
N PRO A 94 2.70 -8.43 3.82
CA PRO A 94 3.49 -8.96 4.94
C PRO A 94 2.60 -9.40 6.12
N SER A 95 1.41 -8.82 6.25
CA SER A 95 0.39 -9.21 7.24
C SER A 95 -0.41 -10.45 6.81
N GLY A 96 -0.01 -11.10 5.71
CA GLY A 96 -0.56 -12.33 5.18
C GLY A 96 -1.66 -12.15 4.11
N TYR A 97 -2.16 -10.93 3.86
CA TYR A 97 -3.22 -10.74 2.88
C TYR A 97 -2.73 -10.97 1.45
N SER A 98 -3.59 -11.56 0.63
CA SER A 98 -3.29 -11.76 -0.78
C SER A 98 -3.32 -10.45 -1.57
N SER A 99 -2.46 -10.32 -2.58
CA SER A 99 -2.68 -9.32 -3.63
C SER A 99 -3.94 -9.65 -4.43
N TRP A 100 -4.50 -8.67 -5.15
CA TRP A 100 -5.68 -8.90 -5.98
C TRP A 100 -5.43 -10.01 -7.01
N THR A 101 -4.28 -9.97 -7.70
CA THR A 101 -3.88 -11.01 -8.66
C THR A 101 -3.79 -12.39 -8.02
N ALA A 102 -3.10 -12.52 -6.88
CA ALA A 102 -2.93 -13.80 -6.20
C ALA A 102 -4.28 -14.37 -5.73
N PHE A 103 -5.16 -13.51 -5.21
CA PHE A 103 -6.50 -13.88 -4.80
C PHE A 103 -7.34 -14.40 -5.98
N LEU A 104 -7.36 -13.69 -7.12
CA LEU A 104 -8.13 -14.13 -8.29
C LEU A 104 -7.61 -15.47 -8.85
N TYR A 105 -6.29 -15.69 -8.87
CA TYR A 105 -5.72 -16.99 -9.27
C TYR A 105 -6.11 -18.13 -8.32
N ARG A 106 -6.26 -17.85 -7.02
CA ARG A 106 -6.76 -18.83 -6.06
C ARG A 106 -8.24 -19.15 -6.32
N ILE A 107 -9.05 -18.13 -6.61
CA ILE A 107 -10.46 -18.37 -6.97
C ILE A 107 -10.55 -19.19 -8.26
N LEU A 108 -9.72 -18.89 -9.26
CA LEU A 108 -9.71 -19.59 -10.55
C LEU A 108 -9.62 -21.11 -10.39
N SER A 109 -8.86 -21.63 -9.41
CA SER A 109 -8.77 -23.08 -9.18
C SER A 109 -10.08 -23.73 -8.72
N GLU A 110 -11.03 -22.94 -8.23
CA GLU A 110 -12.38 -23.38 -7.81
C GLU A 110 -13.44 -23.17 -8.91
N THR A 111 -13.02 -22.77 -10.12
CA THR A 111 -13.92 -22.49 -11.26
C THR A 111 -13.69 -23.46 -12.42
N ARG A 112 -14.62 -23.45 -13.37
CA ARG A 112 -14.54 -24.19 -14.64
C ARG A 112 -13.94 -23.34 -15.78
N ILE A 113 -13.42 -22.16 -15.45
CA ILE A 113 -12.91 -21.19 -16.41
C ILE A 113 -11.56 -21.66 -16.95
N SER A 114 -11.35 -21.44 -18.26
CA SER A 114 -10.06 -21.68 -18.90
C SER A 114 -9.01 -20.72 -18.34
N LYS A 115 -7.91 -21.28 -17.83
CA LYS A 115 -6.77 -20.48 -17.40
C LYS A 115 -6.24 -19.56 -18.50
N ALA A 116 -6.26 -19.98 -19.77
CA ALA A 116 -5.79 -19.16 -20.88
C ALA A 116 -6.67 -17.91 -21.11
N ASP A 117 -7.99 -18.05 -20.96
CA ASP A 117 -8.92 -16.92 -21.11
C ASP A 117 -8.77 -15.94 -19.94
N PHE A 118 -8.59 -16.48 -18.73
CA PHE A 118 -8.31 -15.69 -17.53
C PHE A 118 -6.95 -14.95 -17.62
N ASP A 119 -5.87 -15.65 -17.99
CA ASP A 119 -4.54 -15.07 -18.16
C ASP A 119 -4.56 -13.93 -19.19
N THR A 120 -5.35 -14.08 -20.27
CA THR A 120 -5.53 -13.02 -21.27
C THR A 120 -6.11 -11.74 -20.67
N LEU A 121 -7.04 -11.83 -19.72
CA LEU A 121 -7.60 -10.67 -19.01
C LEU A 121 -6.57 -10.05 -18.06
N ILE A 122 -5.87 -10.88 -17.27
CA ILE A 122 -4.85 -10.42 -16.32
C ILE A 122 -3.70 -9.70 -17.03
N THR A 123 -3.19 -10.25 -18.14
CA THR A 123 -2.13 -9.61 -18.93
C THR A 123 -2.57 -8.27 -19.53
N LYS A 124 -3.85 -8.11 -19.85
CA LYS A 124 -4.42 -6.83 -20.31
C LYS A 124 -4.68 -5.83 -19.18
N GLY A 125 -4.53 -6.23 -17.92
CA GLY A 125 -4.91 -5.43 -16.75
C GLY A 125 -6.42 -5.35 -16.52
N ALA A 126 -7.22 -6.22 -17.15
CA ALA A 126 -8.68 -6.25 -17.06
C ALA A 126 -9.14 -7.02 -15.80
N TYR A 127 -8.73 -6.52 -14.62
CA TYR A 127 -8.98 -7.17 -13.32
C TYR A 127 -10.48 -7.22 -12.97
N GLU A 128 -11.23 -6.17 -13.30
CA GLU A 128 -12.68 -6.09 -13.06
C GLU A 128 -13.44 -7.16 -13.87
N GLU A 129 -13.08 -7.31 -15.14
CA GLU A 129 -13.62 -8.37 -16.01
C GLU A 129 -13.21 -9.75 -15.53
N ALA A 130 -11.96 -9.94 -15.10
CA ALA A 130 -11.49 -11.22 -14.57
C ALA A 130 -12.26 -11.59 -13.29
N ALA A 131 -12.48 -10.63 -12.38
CA ALA A 131 -13.30 -10.83 -11.19
C ALA A 131 -14.76 -11.15 -11.53
N GLN A 132 -15.35 -10.45 -12.51
CA GLN A 132 -16.72 -10.73 -12.96
C GLN A 132 -16.84 -12.12 -13.57
N MET A 133 -15.87 -12.53 -14.40
CA MET A 133 -15.84 -13.85 -15.01
C MET A 133 -15.86 -14.95 -13.94
N LEU A 134 -15.01 -14.83 -12.91
CA LEU A 134 -14.99 -15.77 -11.79
C LEU A 134 -16.29 -15.77 -10.98
N PHE A 135 -16.85 -14.58 -10.73
CA PHE A 135 -18.12 -14.43 -10.03
C PHE A 135 -19.28 -15.13 -10.76
N ASP A 136 -19.33 -15.02 -12.08
CA ASP A 136 -20.41 -15.58 -12.91
C ASP A 136 -20.37 -17.12 -13.00
N ASP A 137 -19.19 -17.74 -12.91
CA ASP A 137 -19.07 -19.20 -12.92
C ASP A 137 -19.37 -19.84 -11.55
N LEU A 138 -19.11 -19.12 -10.46
CA LEU A 138 -19.31 -19.64 -9.11
C LEU A 138 -20.78 -19.68 -8.69
N PRO A 139 -21.17 -20.62 -7.82
CA PRO A 139 -22.49 -20.60 -7.21
C PRO A 139 -22.74 -19.29 -6.45
N SER A 140 -24.03 -18.90 -6.38
CA SER A 140 -24.44 -17.68 -5.68
C SER A 140 -23.91 -17.66 -4.23
N GLY A 141 -23.18 -16.61 -3.89
CA GLY A 141 -22.59 -16.41 -2.56
C GLY A 141 -21.19 -16.98 -2.36
N SER A 142 -20.72 -17.91 -3.21
CA SER A 142 -19.37 -18.50 -3.04
C SER A 142 -18.26 -17.48 -3.25
N PHE A 143 -18.39 -16.59 -4.24
CA PHE A 143 -17.38 -15.55 -4.45
C PHE A 143 -17.33 -14.54 -3.28
N LEU A 144 -18.50 -14.21 -2.72
CA LEU A 144 -18.61 -13.35 -1.54
C LEU A 144 -17.90 -13.97 -0.33
N GLU A 145 -18.21 -15.24 -0.06
CA GLU A 145 -17.61 -16.00 1.04
C GLU A 145 -16.08 -16.07 0.91
N GLN A 146 -15.54 -16.25 -0.30
CA GLN A 146 -14.10 -16.23 -0.52
C GLN A 146 -13.46 -14.85 -0.26
N ILE A 147 -14.14 -13.75 -0.59
CA ILE A 147 -13.68 -12.39 -0.29
C ILE A 147 -13.69 -12.16 1.22
N GLU A 148 -14.77 -12.51 1.91
CA GLU A 148 -14.91 -12.36 3.36
C GLU A 148 -13.85 -13.15 4.12
N ASN A 149 -13.60 -14.40 3.71
CA ASN A 149 -12.56 -15.24 4.31
C ASN A 149 -11.16 -14.64 4.15
N GLU A 150 -10.85 -14.09 2.97
CA GLU A 150 -9.52 -13.53 2.71
C GLU A 150 -9.30 -12.19 3.41
N PHE A 151 -10.25 -11.27 3.24
CA PHE A 151 -10.07 -9.85 3.55
C PHE A 151 -10.88 -9.37 4.75
N GLY A 152 -11.91 -10.12 5.16
CA GLY A 152 -12.68 -9.85 6.39
C GLY A 152 -12.01 -10.42 7.65
N THR A 153 -11.10 -11.39 7.50
CA THR A 153 -10.37 -11.97 8.63
C THR A 153 -9.36 -10.99 9.20
N GLN A 154 -9.43 -10.76 10.52
CA GLN A 154 -8.47 -9.92 11.24
C GLN A 154 -7.11 -10.62 11.35
N ARG A 155 -6.07 -10.00 10.81
CA ARG A 155 -4.67 -10.48 10.90
C ARG A 155 -3.78 -9.52 11.68
N ASP A 156 -2.67 -10.04 12.19
CA ASP A 156 -1.63 -9.24 12.84
C ASP A 156 -0.92 -8.35 11.84
N ILE A 157 -0.50 -7.18 12.30
CA ILE A 157 0.17 -6.20 11.45
C ILE A 157 1.64 -6.58 11.32
N ALA A 158 2.12 -6.60 10.08
CA ALA A 158 3.52 -6.78 9.77
C ALA A 158 3.96 -5.88 8.60
N GLY A 159 5.27 -5.61 8.55
CA GLY A 159 5.91 -4.89 7.45
C GLY A 159 5.84 -3.36 7.54
N PRO A 160 6.25 -2.67 6.46
CA PRO A 160 6.51 -1.23 6.46
C PRO A 160 5.26 -0.34 6.60
N VAL A 161 4.04 -0.91 6.54
CA VAL A 161 2.79 -0.18 6.79
C VAL A 161 2.74 0.47 8.18
N GLN A 162 3.52 -0.05 9.14
CA GLN A 162 3.65 0.47 10.50
C GLN A 162 4.44 1.79 10.57
N ARG A 163 5.13 2.17 9.49
CA ARG A 163 5.80 3.47 9.38
C ARG A 163 4.84 4.60 8.99
N LEU A 164 3.73 4.29 8.31
CA LEU A 164 2.83 5.30 7.75
C LEU A 164 2.32 6.35 8.76
N PRO A 165 1.87 5.97 9.98
CA PRO A 165 1.33 6.95 10.93
C PRO A 165 2.33 8.04 11.33
N TYR A 166 3.63 7.71 11.34
CA TYR A 166 4.69 8.64 11.71
C TYR A 166 5.04 9.62 10.58
N LEU A 167 4.85 9.21 9.33
CA LEU A 167 5.10 10.06 8.15
C LEU A 167 3.88 10.83 7.66
N PHE A 168 2.67 10.28 7.83
CA PHE A 168 1.43 10.80 7.25
C PHE A 168 0.32 10.85 8.29
N LYS A 169 0.19 11.98 8.99
CA LYS A 169 -0.68 12.08 10.18
C LYS A 169 -2.15 12.37 9.92
N ASN A 170 -2.52 12.73 8.69
CA ASN A 170 -3.84 13.28 8.39
C ASN A 170 -4.72 12.31 7.59
N THR A 171 -4.32 12.02 6.35
CA THR A 171 -5.20 11.32 5.41
C THR A 171 -4.48 10.17 4.78
N VAL A 172 -5.16 9.04 4.66
CA VAL A 172 -4.68 7.90 3.87
C VAL A 172 -5.78 7.48 2.91
N ILE A 173 -5.39 7.13 1.70
CA ILE A 173 -6.29 6.58 0.70
C ILE A 173 -5.85 5.15 0.43
N THR A 174 -6.79 4.24 0.26
CA THR A 174 -6.49 2.85 -0.08
C THR A 174 -7.55 2.24 -0.99
N THR A 175 -7.15 1.24 -1.75
CA THR A 175 -8.04 0.33 -2.47
C THR A 175 -8.19 -1.02 -1.75
N ASN A 176 -7.57 -1.17 -0.57
CA ASN A 176 -7.59 -2.41 0.20
C ASN A 176 -8.87 -2.50 1.04
N PHE A 177 -9.42 -3.70 1.17
CA PHE A 177 -10.54 -3.96 2.06
C PHE A 177 -10.12 -4.22 3.50
N ASP A 178 -8.90 -4.72 3.70
CA ASP A 178 -8.42 -5.14 5.02
C ASP A 178 -8.32 -3.97 6.02
N GLY A 179 -8.15 -4.33 7.30
CA GLY A 179 -8.07 -3.38 8.41
C GLY A 179 -6.64 -2.95 8.79
N ILE A 180 -5.61 -3.31 8.01
CA ILE A 180 -4.21 -3.13 8.44
C ILE A 180 -3.84 -1.67 8.61
N ILE A 181 -4.33 -0.79 7.73
CA ILE A 181 -4.08 0.65 7.84
C ILE A 181 -4.73 1.20 9.12
N SER A 182 -6.02 0.94 9.36
CA SER A 182 -6.71 1.41 10.57
C SER A 182 -6.02 0.91 11.85
N LYS A 183 -5.61 -0.37 11.89
CA LYS A 183 -4.85 -0.92 13.02
C LYS A 183 -3.48 -0.26 13.21
N SER A 184 -2.77 0.04 12.10
CA SER A 184 -1.44 0.67 12.16
C SER A 184 -1.54 2.06 12.81
N TYR A 185 -2.55 2.83 12.42
CA TYR A 185 -2.82 4.16 12.99
C TYR A 185 -3.32 4.09 14.43
N LEU A 186 -4.15 3.11 14.78
CA LEU A 186 -4.59 2.82 16.15
C LEU A 186 -3.39 2.53 17.07
N ASN A 187 -2.49 1.62 16.66
CA ASN A 187 -1.30 1.27 17.44
C ASN A 187 -0.34 2.46 17.64
N ALA A 188 -0.39 3.45 16.74
CA ALA A 188 0.38 4.68 16.84
C ALA A 188 -0.37 5.82 17.56
N THR A 189 -1.53 5.53 18.18
CA THR A 189 -2.43 6.50 18.84
C THR A 189 -2.89 7.67 17.95
N LEU A 190 -3.05 7.38 16.65
CA LEU A 190 -3.44 8.32 15.60
C LEU A 190 -4.69 7.84 14.85
N GLU A 191 -5.70 7.35 15.57
CA GLU A 191 -6.96 6.87 14.99
C GLU A 191 -7.58 7.87 14.00
N PHE A 192 -8.23 7.32 12.97
CA PHE A 192 -8.98 8.10 12.00
C PHE A 192 -10.29 8.58 12.62
N ASP A 193 -10.59 9.86 12.46
CA ASP A 193 -11.86 10.45 12.93
C ASP A 193 -13.03 10.06 12.01
N LYS A 194 -12.72 9.72 10.75
CA LYS A 194 -13.71 9.36 9.73
C LYS A 194 -13.16 8.35 8.72
N GLU A 195 -13.99 7.38 8.37
CA GLU A 195 -13.79 6.53 7.19
C GLU A 195 -14.79 6.92 6.08
N LEU A 196 -14.31 7.07 4.84
CA LEU A 196 -15.11 7.35 3.64
C LEU A 196 -14.99 6.18 2.66
N LEU A 197 -16.11 5.63 2.21
CA LEU A 197 -16.16 4.43 1.37
C LEU A 197 -16.61 4.79 -0.06
N GLY A 198 -15.89 4.28 -1.06
CA GLY A 198 -16.25 4.43 -2.47
C GLY A 198 -16.60 5.87 -2.87
N ALA A 199 -17.84 6.09 -3.32
CA ALA A 199 -18.34 7.39 -3.77
C ALA A 199 -18.35 8.48 -2.67
N ASP A 200 -18.39 8.13 -1.38
CA ASP A 200 -18.34 9.10 -0.28
C ASP A 200 -17.00 9.82 -0.18
N ALA A 201 -15.96 9.33 -0.87
CA ALA A 201 -14.70 10.02 -1.03
C ALA A 201 -14.84 11.44 -1.62
N GLN A 202 -15.95 11.75 -2.31
CA GLN A 202 -16.28 13.12 -2.75
C GLN A 202 -16.34 14.12 -1.59
N TYR A 203 -16.62 13.66 -0.36
CA TYR A 203 -16.69 14.50 0.84
C TYR A 203 -15.31 14.75 1.48
N LEU A 204 -14.22 14.14 0.96
CA LEU A 204 -12.89 14.28 1.54
C LEU A 204 -12.50 15.75 1.77
N SER A 205 -12.70 16.63 0.77
CA SER A 205 -12.33 18.05 0.91
C SER A 205 -13.01 18.74 2.09
N ARG A 206 -14.26 18.37 2.40
CA ARG A 206 -14.99 18.90 3.55
C ARG A 206 -14.36 18.42 4.85
N GLU A 207 -14.12 17.12 4.99
CA GLU A 207 -13.57 16.55 6.22
C GLU A 207 -12.15 17.07 6.49
N LEU A 208 -11.33 17.28 5.44
CA LEU A 208 -10.02 17.93 5.57
C LEU A 208 -10.12 19.38 6.04
N GLY A 209 -11.16 20.11 5.63
CA GLY A 209 -11.43 21.47 6.10
C GLY A 209 -11.78 21.54 7.59
N GLU A 210 -12.29 20.44 8.16
CA GLU A 210 -12.58 20.28 9.59
C GLU A 210 -11.38 19.75 10.39
N ASN A 211 -10.18 19.64 9.77
CA ASN A 211 -8.95 19.08 10.36
C ASN A 211 -9.11 17.64 10.88
N LYS A 212 -10.02 16.85 10.30
CA LYS A 212 -10.18 15.44 10.65
C LYS A 212 -9.11 14.58 9.99
N ARG A 213 -8.71 13.51 10.68
CA ARG A 213 -7.99 12.39 10.09
C ARG A 213 -8.96 11.49 9.35
N VAL A 214 -8.67 11.22 8.08
CA VAL A 214 -9.61 10.53 7.19
C VAL A 214 -8.93 9.35 6.53
N LEU A 215 -9.55 8.18 6.64
CA LEU A 215 -9.23 7.02 5.80
C LEU A 215 -10.24 6.96 4.66
N VAL A 216 -9.77 6.94 3.43
CA VAL A 216 -10.62 6.74 2.25
C VAL A 216 -10.38 5.34 1.70
N LYS A 217 -11.41 4.50 1.66
CA LYS A 217 -11.37 3.16 1.06
C LYS A 217 -12.16 3.19 -0.25
N LEU A 218 -11.46 3.35 -1.37
CA LEU A 218 -12.10 3.51 -2.68
C LEU A 218 -12.86 2.27 -3.15
N HIS A 219 -12.47 1.09 -2.66
CA HIS A 219 -13.19 -0.15 -2.95
C HIS A 219 -14.24 -0.49 -1.88
N GLY A 220 -14.30 0.27 -0.79
CA GLY A 220 -15.19 0.00 0.34
C GLY A 220 -14.68 -1.08 1.28
N GLU A 221 -15.59 -1.95 1.73
CA GLU A 221 -15.34 -2.97 2.75
C GLU A 221 -15.67 -4.38 2.24
N ALA A 222 -14.95 -5.39 2.72
CA ALA A 222 -15.13 -6.77 2.26
C ALA A 222 -16.46 -7.39 2.72
N ASP A 223 -16.90 -7.06 3.93
CA ASP A 223 -18.03 -7.65 4.67
C ASP A 223 -19.40 -7.07 4.30
N SER A 224 -19.43 -6.03 3.46
CA SER A 224 -20.66 -5.39 3.01
C SER A 224 -20.79 -5.46 1.50
N SER A 225 -21.64 -6.37 1.01
CA SER A 225 -22.01 -6.41 -0.42
C SER A 225 -22.64 -5.11 -0.92
N ARG A 226 -23.08 -4.22 -0.02
CA ARG A 226 -23.63 -2.91 -0.37
C ARG A 226 -22.58 -1.84 -0.62
N ASN A 227 -21.37 -1.99 -0.08
CA ASN A 227 -20.31 -0.98 -0.16
C ASN A 227 -19.07 -1.51 -0.88
N ARG A 228 -19.00 -2.81 -1.18
CA ARG A 228 -17.88 -3.43 -1.88
C ARG A 228 -17.85 -3.10 -3.36
N ILE A 229 -16.66 -2.81 -3.86
CA ILE A 229 -16.38 -2.58 -5.27
C ILE A 229 -15.23 -3.50 -5.69
N PHE A 230 -15.55 -4.62 -6.35
CA PHE A 230 -14.57 -5.62 -6.76
C PHE A 230 -14.82 -6.19 -8.16
N THR A 231 -16.06 -6.56 -8.47
CA THR A 231 -16.43 -7.05 -9.82
C THR A 231 -16.79 -5.90 -10.74
N LYS A 232 -16.71 -6.12 -12.06
CA LYS A 232 -17.13 -5.12 -13.05
C LYS A 232 -18.52 -4.56 -12.79
N SER A 233 -19.50 -5.41 -12.47
CA SER A 233 -20.87 -4.98 -12.16
C SER A 233 -20.95 -4.12 -10.89
N GLU A 234 -20.16 -4.43 -9.86
CA GLU A 234 -20.06 -3.60 -8.65
C GLU A 234 -19.43 -2.23 -8.96
N TYR A 235 -18.37 -2.16 -9.77
CA TYR A 235 -17.79 -0.90 -10.25
C TYR A 235 -18.81 -0.07 -11.04
N GLU A 236 -19.55 -0.70 -11.96
CA GLU A 236 -20.60 -0.03 -12.73
C GLU A 236 -21.77 0.42 -11.85
N HIS A 237 -22.11 -0.30 -10.78
CA HIS A 237 -23.16 0.09 -9.85
C HIS A 237 -22.75 1.28 -8.99
N HIS A 238 -21.56 1.23 -8.38
CA HIS A 238 -21.07 2.26 -7.45
C HIS A 238 -20.57 3.51 -8.15
N TYR A 239 -20.03 3.35 -9.36
CA TYR A 239 -19.57 4.44 -10.21
C TYR A 239 -20.43 4.49 -11.46
N SER A 240 -21.75 4.55 -11.27
CA SER A 240 -22.83 4.49 -12.28
C SER A 240 -22.79 5.55 -13.39
N ASN A 241 -21.72 6.35 -13.46
CA ASN A 241 -21.13 6.94 -14.65
C ASN A 241 -19.62 7.17 -14.39
N GLN A 242 -18.78 7.10 -15.43
CA GLN A 242 -17.34 7.44 -15.33
C GLN A 242 -17.12 8.80 -14.64
N SER A 243 -18.06 9.73 -14.77
CA SER A 243 -18.02 11.05 -14.12
C SER A 243 -17.98 10.99 -12.59
N VAL A 244 -18.59 10.01 -11.94
CA VAL A 244 -18.60 9.91 -10.47
C VAL A 244 -17.21 9.53 -9.97
N LEU A 245 -16.62 8.49 -10.56
CA LEU A 245 -15.25 8.10 -10.24
C LEU A 245 -14.28 9.21 -10.59
N GLU A 246 -14.39 9.84 -11.76
CA GLU A 246 -13.54 10.98 -12.13
C GLU A 246 -13.65 12.14 -11.13
N ASN A 247 -14.86 12.48 -10.66
CA ASN A 247 -15.05 13.50 -9.64
C ASN A 247 -14.40 13.11 -8.31
N VAL A 248 -14.55 11.85 -7.89
CA VAL A 248 -13.88 11.33 -6.68
C VAL A 248 -12.36 11.41 -6.83
N ILE A 249 -11.83 10.91 -7.95
CA ILE A 249 -10.40 10.95 -8.25
C ILE A 249 -9.90 12.40 -8.29
N GLU A 250 -10.64 13.32 -8.89
CA GLU A 250 -10.31 14.74 -8.94
C GLU A 250 -10.26 15.38 -7.53
N VAL A 251 -11.20 15.03 -6.65
CA VAL A 251 -11.22 15.49 -5.27
C VAL A 251 -10.00 14.98 -4.50
N ILE A 252 -9.69 13.69 -4.62
CA ILE A 252 -8.58 13.09 -3.87
C ILE A 252 -7.20 13.46 -4.45
N SER A 253 -7.12 13.70 -5.76
CA SER A 253 -5.89 14.05 -6.47
C SER A 253 -5.63 15.56 -6.51
N ASN A 254 -6.40 16.35 -5.76
CA ASN A 254 -6.16 17.79 -5.59
C ASN A 254 -4.89 18.11 -4.78
N ARG A 255 -4.30 17.10 -4.13
CA ARG A 255 -2.97 17.15 -3.52
C ARG A 255 -2.04 16.12 -4.16
N THR A 256 -0.75 16.22 -3.89
CA THR A 256 0.22 15.22 -4.36
C THR A 256 -0.06 13.88 -3.68
N LEU A 257 -0.42 12.88 -4.49
CA LEU A 257 -0.50 11.48 -4.08
C LEU A 257 0.89 10.84 -4.10
N LEU A 258 1.16 10.01 -3.09
CA LEU A 258 2.27 9.08 -3.07
C LEU A 258 1.74 7.64 -3.07
N PHE A 259 1.85 6.94 -4.19
CA PHE A 259 1.42 5.56 -4.33
C PHE A 259 2.47 4.60 -3.72
N ILE A 260 2.04 3.75 -2.79
CA ILE A 260 2.90 2.81 -2.05
C ILE A 260 2.22 1.43 -2.01
N GLY A 261 2.94 0.37 -2.39
CA GLY A 261 2.36 -0.97 -2.47
C GLY A 261 1.28 -1.13 -3.55
N CYS A 262 1.17 -0.16 -4.47
CA CYS A 262 0.25 -0.22 -5.60
C CYS A 262 0.96 -0.82 -6.82
N SER A 263 0.33 -1.78 -7.49
CA SER A 263 0.79 -2.20 -8.81
C SER A 263 0.62 -1.05 -9.83
N LEU A 264 -0.42 -0.22 -9.70
CA LEU A 264 -0.79 0.75 -10.75
C LEU A 264 -0.90 0.08 -12.14
N SER A 265 -1.34 -1.19 -12.16
CA SER A 265 -1.83 -1.82 -13.39
C SER A 265 -2.99 -0.98 -13.93
N VAL A 266 -3.08 -0.85 -15.26
CA VAL A 266 -4.01 0.05 -15.96
C VAL A 266 -5.44 -0.09 -15.42
N ASP A 267 -5.79 0.79 -14.50
CA ASP A 267 -7.03 0.81 -13.74
C ASP A 267 -7.81 2.08 -14.09
N ARG A 268 -9.12 2.11 -13.80
CA ARG A 268 -9.96 3.30 -13.95
C ARG A 268 -9.40 4.50 -13.19
N THR A 269 -8.64 4.29 -12.11
CA THR A 269 -7.92 5.34 -11.39
C THR A 269 -6.90 6.07 -12.28
N ILE A 270 -6.06 5.32 -13.01
CA ILE A 270 -5.05 5.88 -13.93
C ILE A 270 -5.74 6.57 -15.11
N GLN A 271 -6.80 5.96 -15.63
CA GLN A 271 -7.60 6.55 -16.71
C GLN A 271 -8.25 7.87 -16.27
N ALA A 272 -8.86 7.91 -15.08
CA ALA A 272 -9.45 9.12 -14.53
C ALA A 272 -8.41 10.22 -14.33
N LEU A 273 -7.24 9.90 -13.76
CA LEU A 273 -6.13 10.86 -13.65
C LEU A 273 -5.66 11.36 -15.02
N THR A 274 -5.55 10.48 -16.00
CA THR A 274 -5.19 10.85 -17.38
C THR A 274 -6.23 11.79 -17.99
N ASN A 275 -7.52 11.52 -17.82
CA ASN A 275 -8.62 12.37 -18.30
C ASN A 275 -8.60 13.75 -17.62
N ILE A 276 -8.32 13.80 -16.31
CA ILE A 276 -8.15 15.06 -15.57
C ILE A 276 -6.97 15.86 -16.12
N VAL A 277 -5.82 15.22 -16.37
CA VAL A 277 -4.64 15.85 -16.97
C VAL A 277 -4.95 16.38 -18.37
N GLN A 278 -5.62 15.61 -19.22
CA GLN A 278 -6.01 16.04 -20.57
C GLN A 278 -6.95 17.25 -20.54
N ARG A 279 -7.90 17.29 -19.59
CA ARG A 279 -8.86 18.39 -19.44
C ARG A 279 -8.23 19.66 -18.88
N LYS A 280 -7.36 19.56 -17.87
CA LYS A 280 -6.81 20.71 -17.14
C LYS A 280 -5.43 21.15 -17.63
N GLY A 281 -4.69 20.28 -18.32
CA GLY A 281 -3.28 20.45 -18.65
C GLY A 281 -2.37 20.02 -17.49
N SER A 282 -1.25 19.39 -17.82
CA SER A 282 -0.30 18.81 -16.85
C SER A 282 0.34 19.82 -15.90
N GLU A 283 0.41 21.10 -16.27
CA GLU A 283 0.93 22.18 -15.43
C GLU A 283 -0.07 22.65 -14.36
N ASN A 284 -1.36 22.39 -14.56
CA ASN A 284 -2.45 22.85 -13.68
C ASN A 284 -2.94 21.76 -12.71
N VAL A 285 -2.32 20.59 -12.71
CA VAL A 285 -2.66 19.47 -11.83
C VAL A 285 -1.45 19.07 -10.98
N PRO A 286 -1.65 18.64 -9.72
CA PRO A 286 -0.55 18.21 -8.88
C PRO A 286 0.23 17.06 -9.51
N ARG A 287 1.56 17.08 -9.35
CA ARG A 287 2.39 15.92 -9.68
C ARG A 287 2.23 14.86 -8.60
N HIS A 288 2.14 13.61 -9.03
CA HIS A 288 2.06 12.46 -8.15
C HIS A 288 3.33 11.63 -8.25
N TYR A 289 3.61 10.82 -7.23
CA TYR A 289 4.79 9.96 -7.18
C TYR A 289 4.39 8.55 -6.80
N ALA A 290 5.18 7.56 -7.21
CA ALA A 290 4.91 6.16 -6.89
C ALA A 290 6.20 5.43 -6.56
N PHE A 291 6.23 4.67 -5.48
CA PHE A 291 7.31 3.71 -5.22
C PHE A 291 6.96 2.40 -5.94
N LEU A 292 7.60 2.14 -7.07
CA LEU A 292 7.27 0.98 -7.92
C LEU A 292 8.44 0.01 -8.06
N GLN A 293 8.15 -1.26 -7.83
CA GLN A 293 9.09 -2.33 -8.12
C GLN A 293 9.15 -2.53 -9.63
N LEU A 294 10.36 -2.58 -10.16
CA LEU A 294 10.62 -2.84 -11.56
C LEU A 294 10.88 -4.33 -11.75
N GLN A 295 9.91 -5.05 -12.32
CA GLN A 295 10.04 -6.49 -12.60
C GLN A 295 10.79 -6.76 -13.90
N ASP A 296 10.55 -5.92 -14.92
CA ASP A 296 11.20 -6.00 -16.22
C ASP A 296 11.71 -4.62 -16.62
N GLU A 297 13.00 -4.54 -16.94
CA GLU A 297 13.67 -3.30 -17.34
C GLU A 297 13.27 -2.86 -18.76
N ASP A 298 12.90 -3.81 -19.62
CA ASP A 298 12.47 -3.53 -21.00
C ASP A 298 11.11 -2.82 -21.03
N GLU A 299 10.21 -3.14 -20.08
CA GLU A 299 8.89 -2.50 -19.95
C GLU A 299 8.94 -1.14 -19.25
N ARG A 300 10.07 -0.79 -18.62
CA ARG A 300 10.20 0.42 -17.78
C ARG A 300 9.79 1.70 -18.50
N LEU A 301 10.23 1.87 -19.74
CA LEU A 301 9.96 3.09 -20.52
C LEU A 301 8.49 3.18 -20.92
N THR A 302 7.90 2.08 -21.39
CA THR A 302 6.47 1.99 -21.70
C THR A 302 5.63 2.33 -20.48
N ARG A 303 5.97 1.75 -19.32
CA ARG A 303 5.26 2.01 -18.06
C ARG A 303 5.45 3.43 -17.56
N ARG A 304 6.64 4.00 -17.71
CA ARG A 304 6.91 5.42 -17.42
C ARG A 304 5.97 6.31 -18.24
N ASP A 305 5.82 6.04 -19.54
CA ASP A 305 5.06 6.90 -20.44
C ASP A 305 3.55 6.84 -20.14
N ILE A 306 3.03 5.66 -19.81
CA ILE A 306 1.65 5.48 -19.33
C ILE A 306 1.41 6.29 -18.05
N LEU A 307 2.30 6.17 -17.07
CA LEU A 307 2.16 6.88 -15.78
C LEU A 307 2.33 8.40 -15.94
N ALA A 308 3.22 8.85 -16.83
CA ALA A 308 3.41 10.26 -17.12
C ALA A 308 2.17 10.92 -17.73
N ALA A 309 1.39 10.18 -18.53
CA ALA A 309 0.09 10.68 -19.04
C ALA A 309 -0.91 10.97 -17.91
N ALA A 310 -0.80 10.27 -16.79
CA ALA A 310 -1.56 10.50 -15.55
C ALA A 310 -0.86 11.45 -14.56
N ASN A 311 0.23 12.11 -14.97
CA ASN A 311 1.07 12.97 -14.12
C ASN A 311 1.68 12.26 -12.90
N ILE A 312 1.89 10.94 -13.01
CA ILE A 312 2.52 10.09 -11.99
C ILE A 312 3.98 9.83 -12.38
N TYR A 313 4.89 10.16 -11.45
CA TYR A 313 6.33 10.03 -11.65
C TYR A 313 6.89 8.92 -10.74
N PRO A 314 7.21 7.74 -11.31
CA PRO A 314 7.67 6.60 -10.51
C PRO A 314 9.10 6.76 -10.02
N ILE A 315 9.36 6.24 -8.83
CA ILE A 315 10.68 6.01 -8.23
C ILE A 315 10.85 4.49 -8.20
N TRP A 316 11.78 4.01 -9.02
CA TRP A 316 11.93 2.59 -9.32
C TRP A 316 12.91 1.91 -8.36
N TYR A 317 12.57 0.73 -7.86
CA TYR A 317 13.50 -0.17 -7.16
C TYR A 317 13.40 -1.59 -7.72
N LYS A 318 14.42 -2.42 -7.51
CA LYS A 318 14.49 -3.79 -8.07
C LYS A 318 14.45 -4.89 -7.00
N ASP A 319 14.96 -4.60 -5.79
CA ASP A 319 15.10 -5.59 -4.72
C ASP A 319 13.79 -5.85 -3.97
N ASP A 320 13.90 -6.51 -2.82
CA ASP A 320 12.77 -6.87 -1.96
C ASP A 320 11.85 -5.67 -1.70
N HIS A 321 10.56 -5.86 -1.98
CA HIS A 321 9.56 -4.81 -1.89
C HIS A 321 9.54 -4.17 -0.50
N ASN A 322 9.52 -4.98 0.55
CA ASN A 322 9.34 -4.45 1.91
C ASN A 322 10.59 -3.68 2.35
N LYS A 323 11.77 -4.23 2.09
CA LYS A 323 13.05 -3.58 2.38
C LYS A 323 13.18 -2.25 1.63
N CYS A 324 12.91 -2.22 0.33
CA CYS A 324 13.00 -0.98 -0.46
C CYS A 324 11.98 0.07 -0.02
N ILE A 325 10.75 -0.32 0.30
CA ILE A 325 9.74 0.63 0.79
C ILE A 325 10.14 1.16 2.17
N GLU A 326 10.62 0.31 3.08
CA GLU A 326 11.09 0.77 4.39
C GLU A 326 12.26 1.75 4.26
N ALA A 327 13.24 1.45 3.42
CA ALA A 327 14.37 2.33 3.11
C ALA A 327 13.92 3.69 2.56
N LEU A 328 13.03 3.70 1.56
CA LEU A 328 12.51 4.94 0.97
C LEU A 328 11.68 5.77 1.95
N LEU A 329 10.92 5.12 2.84
CA LEU A 329 10.18 5.80 3.90
C LEU A 329 11.11 6.37 4.97
N GLU A 330 12.17 5.65 5.36
CA GLU A 330 13.20 6.16 6.27
C GLU A 330 13.86 7.40 5.68
N LYS A 331 14.27 7.34 4.40
CA LYS A 331 14.88 8.47 3.69
C LYS A 331 13.92 9.65 3.50
N LEU A 332 12.62 9.38 3.39
CA LEU A 332 11.61 10.44 3.29
C LEU A 332 11.45 11.18 4.61
N ALA A 333 11.63 10.50 5.75
CA ALA A 333 11.60 11.09 7.08
C ALA A 333 12.88 11.87 7.44
N GLU A 334 13.99 11.64 6.71
CA GLU A 334 15.26 12.35 6.90
C GLU A 334 15.07 13.88 6.76
N GLY A 335 15.38 14.64 7.81
CA GLY A 335 15.28 16.10 7.85
C GLY A 335 13.92 16.67 8.26
N ILE A 336 13.05 15.85 8.88
CA ILE A 336 11.73 16.26 9.43
C ILE A 336 11.71 16.28 10.97
N ASN A 337 12.78 15.78 11.59
CA ASN A 337 12.98 15.82 13.05
C ASN A 337 13.59 17.14 13.51
#